data_AF-A0A523R6Y8-F1
#
_entry.id   AF-A0A523R6Y8-F1
#
_cell.length_a   1.000
_cell.length_b   1.000
_cell.length_c   1.000
_cell.angle_alpha   90.00
_cell.angle_beta   90.00
_cell.angle_gamma   90.00
#
_symmetry.space_group_name_H-M   'P 1'
#
loop_
_entity.id
_entity.type
_entity.pdbx_description
1 polymer ?
#
loop_
_entity_poly.entity_id
_entity_poly.type
_entity_poly.pdbx_seq_one_letter_code
_entity_poly.pdbx_strand_id
1 'polypeptide(L)'
;MEWLLFAGLILVMSIFSKVPQIEEGIKLLNAIKIPIGVVVFFVGLSSFDMGGRYIPGALMGLIAGTTLLFSLFKLIPKADISIEKVSAILTIFELPIGILSILAAFIAMF
;
A
#
# COMPACT_ATOMS: atom_id res chain seq x y z
N MET A 1 -9.67 -9.86 5.97
CA MET A 1 -8.92 -9.66 4.70
C MET A 1 -9.23 -8.33 4.03
N GLU A 2 -10.27 -7.63 4.48
CA GLU A 2 -10.68 -6.33 3.97
C GLU A 2 -9.56 -5.28 4.09
N TRP A 3 -8.72 -5.36 5.13
CA TRP A 3 -7.58 -4.47 5.29
C TRP A 3 -6.56 -4.59 4.15
N LEU A 4 -6.28 -5.80 3.68
CA LEU A 4 -5.37 -6.03 2.54
C LEU A 4 -5.98 -5.46 1.25
N LEU A 5 -7.28 -5.65 1.05
CA LEU A 5 -8.01 -5.07 -0.08
C LEU A 5 -7.91 -3.53 -0.04
N PHE A 6 -8.12 -2.94 1.13
CA PHE A 6 -8.04 -1.50 1.32
C PHE A 6 -6.63 -0.96 1.08
N ALA A 7 -5.59 -1.67 1.55
CA ALA A 7 -4.20 -1.36 1.25
C ALA A 7 -3.90 -1.37 -0.25
N GLY A 8 -4.40 -2.39 -0.95
CA GLY A 8 -4.25 -2.52 -2.38
C GLY A 8 -4.88 -1.35 -3.14
N LEU A 9 -6.09 -0.93 -2.74
CA LEU A 9 -6.76 0.25 -3.31
C LEU A 9 -5.95 1.53 -3.09
N ILE A 10 -5.42 1.74 -1.89
CA ILE A 10 -4.60 2.92 -1.55
C ILE A 10 -3.32 2.99 -2.39
N LEU A 11 -2.68 1.84 -2.64
CA LEU A 11 -1.50 1.74 -3.48
C LEU A 11 -1.81 2.04 -4.96
N VAL A 12 -2.98 1.61 -5.47
CA VAL A 12 -3.41 1.94 -6.84
C VAL A 12 -3.81 3.42 -6.96
N MET A 13 -4.39 4.00 -5.92
CA MET A 13 -4.82 5.41 -5.93
C MET A 13 -3.67 6.40 -6.13
N SER A 14 -2.42 5.99 -5.90
CA SER A 14 -1.26 6.88 -6.12
C SER A 14 -1.05 7.25 -7.60
N ILE A 15 -1.60 6.49 -8.56
CA ILE A 15 -1.57 6.84 -9.98
C ILE A 15 -2.40 8.09 -10.27
N PHE A 16 -3.50 8.25 -9.55
CA PHE A 16 -4.42 9.38 -9.73
C PHE A 16 -3.91 10.66 -9.05
N SER A 17 -2.70 10.64 -8.46
CA SER A 17 -2.07 11.81 -7.82
C SER A 17 -1.84 13.00 -8.74
N LYS A 18 -1.85 12.77 -10.06
CA LYS A 18 -1.72 13.83 -11.07
C LYS A 18 -3.06 14.43 -11.51
N VAL A 19 -4.19 13.97 -10.99
CA VAL A 19 -5.51 14.49 -11.32
C VAL A 19 -5.87 15.61 -10.32
N PRO A 20 -6.01 16.87 -10.76
CA PRO A 20 -6.19 18.02 -9.86
C PRO A 20 -7.42 17.89 -8.94
N GLN A 21 -8.48 17.27 -9.45
CA GLN A 21 -9.74 17.06 -8.73
C GLN A 21 -9.64 16.04 -7.57
N ILE A 22 -8.57 15.25 -7.52
CA ILE A 22 -8.37 14.14 -6.57
C ILE A 22 -7.20 14.46 -5.60
N GLU A 23 -6.48 15.55 -5.84
CA GLU A 23 -5.25 15.89 -5.11
C GLU A 23 -5.47 16.05 -3.59
N GLU A 24 -6.57 16.72 -3.18
CA GLU A 24 -6.94 16.86 -1.78
C GLU A 24 -7.26 15.51 -1.12
N GLY A 25 -7.99 14.66 -1.84
CA GLY A 25 -8.29 13.30 -1.39
C GLY A 25 -7.03 12.46 -1.21
N ILE A 26 -6.03 12.63 -2.09
CA ILE A 26 -4.74 11.93 -2.02
C ILE A 26 -3.86 12.46 -0.89
N LYS A 27 -3.91 13.75 -0.56
CA LYS A 27 -3.25 14.30 0.63
C LYS A 27 -3.80 13.67 1.91
N LEU A 28 -5.12 13.57 2.05
CA LEU A 28 -5.76 12.87 3.16
C LEU A 28 -5.38 11.39 3.18
N LEU A 29 -5.40 10.72 2.02
CA LEU A 29 -4.98 9.33 1.89
C LEU A 29 -3.53 9.15 2.36
N ASN A 30 -2.62 10.05 1.97
CA ASN A 30 -1.21 9.99 2.37
C ASN A 30 -1.02 10.09 3.89
N ALA A 31 -1.86 10.84 4.60
CA ALA A 31 -1.82 10.92 6.06
C ALA A 31 -2.21 9.59 6.73
N ILE A 32 -3.16 8.86 6.14
CA ILE A 32 -3.65 7.58 6.69
C ILE A 32 -2.89 6.35 6.19
N LYS A 33 -2.07 6.48 5.13
CA LYS A 33 -1.23 5.39 4.57
C LYS A 33 -0.40 4.68 5.65
N ILE A 34 0.15 5.44 6.60
CA ILE A 34 1.03 4.90 7.63
C ILE A 34 0.25 4.05 8.63
N PRO A 35 -0.80 4.57 9.32
CA PRO A 35 -1.64 3.74 10.18
C PRO A 35 -2.15 2.48 9.48
N ILE A 36 -2.60 2.61 8.23
CA ILE A 36 -3.13 1.48 7.47
C ILE A 36 -2.02 0.47 7.15
N GLY A 37 -0.84 0.94 6.74
CA GLY A 37 0.32 0.09 6.51
C GLY A 37 0.70 -0.75 7.72
N VAL A 38 0.67 -0.17 8.93
CA VAL A 38 0.89 -0.88 10.19
C VAL A 38 -0.16 -1.96 10.41
N VAL A 39 -1.45 -1.61 10.30
CA VAL A 39 -2.55 -2.56 10.49
C VAL A 39 -2.44 -3.72 9.51
N VAL A 40 -2.19 -3.44 8.24
CA VAL A 40 -2.11 -4.45 7.17
C VAL A 40 -0.91 -5.37 7.37
N PHE A 41 0.22 -4.84 7.83
CA PHE A 41 1.40 -5.63 8.14
C PHE A 41 1.12 -6.65 9.26
N PHE A 42 0.48 -6.21 10.35
CA PHE A 42 0.11 -7.12 11.45
C PHE A 42 -0.98 -8.10 11.07
N VAL A 43 -1.97 -7.68 10.28
CA VAL A 43 -2.98 -8.59 9.72
C VAL A 43 -2.31 -9.66 8.86
N GLY A 44 -1.34 -9.28 8.02
CA GLY A 44 -0.54 -10.22 7.24
C GLY A 44 0.23 -11.21 8.11
N LEU A 45 0.95 -10.73 9.12
CA LEU A 45 1.65 -11.59 10.10
C LEU A 45 0.71 -12.60 10.76
N SER A 46 -0.45 -12.15 11.25
CA SER A 46 -1.42 -13.02 11.94
C SER A 46 -2.10 -14.05 11.02
N SER A 47 -2.09 -13.80 9.70
CA SER A 47 -2.78 -14.65 8.72
C SER A 47 -2.00 -15.91 8.34
N PHE A 48 -0.72 -16.02 8.72
CA PHE A 48 0.08 -17.24 8.47
C PHE A 48 -0.45 -18.47 9.24
N ASP A 49 -1.02 -18.24 10.42
CA ASP A 49 -1.54 -19.32 11.29
C ASP A 49 -2.96 -19.77 10.89
N MET A 50 -3.59 -19.11 9.92
CA MET A 50 -4.99 -19.39 9.51
C MET A 50 -5.11 -20.49 8.43
N GLY A 51 -3.99 -21.07 7.99
CA GLY A 51 -3.93 -22.18 7.03
C GLY A 51 -3.52 -21.79 5.61
N GLY A 52 -3.28 -22.79 4.77
CA GLY A 52 -2.62 -22.64 3.45
C GLY A 52 -3.27 -21.63 2.50
N ARG A 53 -4.59 -21.49 2.56
CA ARG A 53 -5.36 -20.54 1.74
C ARG A 53 -5.04 -19.07 2.04
N TYR A 54 -4.62 -18.76 3.26
CA TYR A 54 -4.32 -17.39 3.68
C TYR A 54 -2.87 -16.99 3.40
N ILE A 55 -1.98 -17.93 3.08
CA ILE A 55 -0.55 -17.67 2.80
C ILE A 55 -0.35 -16.60 1.72
N PRO A 56 -1.04 -16.62 0.55
CA PRO A 56 -0.86 -15.59 -0.46
C PRO A 56 -1.22 -14.20 0.05
N GLY A 57 -2.31 -14.09 0.80
CA GLY A 57 -2.73 -12.82 1.40
C GLY A 57 -1.86 -12.40 2.59
N ALA A 58 -1.31 -13.34 3.35
CA ALA A 58 -0.37 -13.06 4.44
C ALA A 58 0.92 -12.45 3.89
N LEU A 59 1.49 -13.05 2.83
CA LEU A 59 2.66 -12.52 2.11
C LEU A 59 2.37 -11.14 1.53
N MET A 60 1.23 -10.98 0.83
CA MET A 60 0.87 -9.69 0.26
C MET A 60 0.57 -8.63 1.33
N GLY A 61 0.07 -9.01 2.52
CA GLY A 61 -0.10 -8.12 3.66
C GLY A 61 1.21 -7.57 4.18
N LEU A 62 2.26 -8.40 4.25
CA LEU A 62 3.60 -7.93 4.60
C LEU A 62 4.14 -6.97 3.54
N ILE A 63 4.02 -7.33 2.26
CA ILE A 63 4.54 -6.51 1.15
C ILE A 63 3.78 -5.19 1.07
N ALA A 64 2.45 -5.21 1.01
CA ALA A 64 1.64 -4.00 0.95
C ALA A 64 1.80 -3.13 2.19
N GLY A 65 1.82 -3.73 3.39
CA GLY A 65 2.04 -3.02 4.65
C GLY A 65 3.40 -2.31 4.66
N THR A 66 4.47 -3.01 4.28
CA THR A 66 5.81 -2.40 4.19
C THR A 66 5.89 -1.33 3.11
N THR A 67 5.33 -1.53 1.92
CA THR A 67 5.28 -0.51 0.86
C THR A 67 4.55 0.75 1.33
N LEU A 68 3.43 0.61 2.04
CA LEU A 68 2.73 1.74 2.63
C LEU A 68 3.56 2.45 3.71
N LEU A 69 4.33 1.71 4.51
CA LEU A 69 5.28 2.29 5.46
C LEU A 69 6.44 3.02 4.75
N PHE A 70 6.94 2.51 3.62
CA PHE A 70 7.94 3.21 2.82
C PHE A 70 7.44 4.56 2.27
N SER A 71 6.13 4.79 2.23
CA SER A 71 5.56 6.13 1.98
C SER A 71 6.04 7.18 3.00
N LEU A 72 6.50 6.77 4.20
CA LEU A 72 7.15 7.66 5.18
C LEU A 72 8.34 8.42 4.59
N PHE A 73 9.10 7.79 3.69
CA PHE A 73 10.25 8.45 3.06
C PHE A 73 9.82 9.61 2.16
N LYS A 74 8.58 9.62 1.63
CA LYS A 74 8.01 10.76 0.90
C LYS A 74 7.66 11.94 1.84
N LEU A 75 7.49 11.68 3.14
CA LEU A 75 7.13 12.70 4.14
C LEU A 75 8.36 13.35 4.80
N ILE A 76 9.56 12.78 4.69
CA ILE A 76 10.78 13.34 5.28
C ILE A 76 11.39 14.34 4.28
N PRO A 77 11.37 15.66 4.57
CA PRO A 77 11.98 16.65 3.69
C PRO A 77 13.50 16.58 3.88
N LYS A 78 14.20 15.85 2.99
CA LYS A 78 15.67 15.87 2.94
C LYS A 78 16.13 16.29 1.54
N ALA A 79 16.60 17.54 1.49
CA ALA A 79 17.59 18.13 0.58
C ALA A 79 17.45 17.83 -0.92
N ASP A 80 16.87 18.79 -1.65
CA ASP A 80 17.20 19.30 -3.01
C ASP A 80 17.56 18.37 -4.18
N ILE A 81 17.55 17.04 -4.04
CA ILE A 81 17.87 16.13 -5.14
C ILE A 81 16.77 15.08 -5.29
N SER A 82 15.80 15.45 -6.13
CA SER A 82 14.93 14.53 -6.89
C SER A 82 13.74 13.87 -6.19
N ILE A 83 12.93 14.64 -5.45
CA ILE A 83 11.60 14.21 -4.99
C ILE A 83 10.77 13.61 -6.14
N GLU A 84 10.86 14.16 -7.35
CA GLU A 84 10.20 13.60 -8.54
C GLU A 84 10.67 12.21 -8.94
N LYS A 85 11.98 11.92 -8.90
CA LYS A 85 12.49 10.60 -9.27
C LYS A 85 12.13 9.55 -8.24
N VAL A 86 12.24 9.88 -6.95
CA VAL A 86 11.85 8.98 -5.85
C VAL A 86 10.34 8.72 -5.87
N SER A 87 9.53 9.76 -6.13
CA SER A 87 8.08 9.64 -6.27
C SER A 87 7.70 8.76 -7.46
N ALA A 88 8.31 8.97 -8.63
CA ALA A 88 8.06 8.16 -9.82
C ALA A 88 8.44 6.69 -9.63
N ILE A 89 9.60 6.42 -9.03
CA ILE A 89 10.04 5.05 -8.73
C ILE A 89 9.06 4.37 -7.77
N LEU A 90 8.68 5.03 -6.68
CA LEU A 90 7.74 4.46 -5.71
C LEU A 90 6.38 4.18 -6.36
N THR A 91 5.86 5.07 -7.20
CA THR A 91 4.58 4.87 -7.90
C THR A 91 4.62 3.67 -8.87
N ILE A 92 5.76 3.43 -9.53
CA ILE A 92 5.94 2.26 -10.43
C ILE A 92 5.85 0.94 -9.66
N PHE A 93 6.30 0.90 -8.40
CA PHE A 93 6.19 -0.29 -7.55
C PHE A 93 4.84 -0.38 -6.81
N GLU A 94 4.26 0.75 -6.40
CA GLU A 94 2.98 0.80 -5.69
C GLU A 94 1.85 0.17 -6.52
N LEU A 95 1.78 0.43 -7.83
CA LEU A 95 0.73 -0.11 -8.70
C LEU A 95 0.68 -1.65 -8.75
N PRO A 96 1.75 -2.36 -9.19
CA PRO A 96 1.73 -3.81 -9.29
C PRO A 96 1.52 -4.46 -7.92
N ILE A 97 2.10 -3.90 -6.85
CA ILE A 97 1.87 -4.37 -5.48
C ILE A 97 0.40 -4.20 -5.10
N GLY A 98 -0.22 -3.07 -5.45
CA GLY A 98 -1.64 -2.80 -5.20
C GLY A 98 -2.56 -3.81 -5.90
N ILE A 99 -2.32 -4.08 -7.18
CA ILE A 99 -3.11 -5.06 -7.96
C ILE A 99 -2.97 -6.47 -7.36
N LEU A 100 -1.74 -6.90 -7.07
CA LEU A 100 -1.49 -8.21 -6.46
C LEU A 100 -2.13 -8.33 -5.08
N SER A 101 -2.16 -7.23 -4.31
CA SER A 101 -2.79 -7.21 -2.98
C SER A 101 -4.30 -7.37 -3.07
N ILE A 102 -4.94 -6.72 -4.06
CA ILE A 102 -6.37 -6.88 -4.33
C ILE A 102 -6.68 -8.34 -4.70
N LEU A 103 -5.91 -8.95 -5.61
CA LEU A 103 -6.10 -10.34 -6.00
C LEU A 103 -5.90 -11.30 -4.82
N ALA A 104 -4.85 -11.11 -4.03
CA ALA A 104 -4.58 -11.94 -2.87
C ALA A 104 -5.64 -11.78 -1.77
N ALA A 105 -6.21 -10.57 -1.61
CA ALA A 105 -7.35 -10.35 -0.71
C ALA A 105 -8.58 -11.13 -1.17
N PHE A 106 -8.91 -11.12 -2.46
CA PHE A 106 -10.04 -11.89 -3.01
C PHE A 106 -9.85 -13.40 -2.82
N ILE A 107 -8.67 -13.93 -3.11
CA ILE A 107 -8.35 -15.36 -2.93
C ILE A 107 -8.52 -15.80 -1.47
N ALA A 108 -8.13 -14.95 -0.53
CA ALA A 108 -8.27 -15.29 0.88
C ALA A 108 -9.70 -15.10 1.40
N MET A 109 -10.51 -14.21 0.81
CA MET A 109 -11.92 -14.01 1.19
C MET A 109 -12.84 -15.13 0.69
N PHE A 110 -12.59 -15.72 -0.48
CA PHE A 110 -13.46 -16.73 -1.12
C PHE A 110 -12.91 -18.14 -1.12
#